data_AF-A0A538J0H7-F1
#
_entry.id   AF-A0A538J0H7-F1
#
_cell.length_a   1.000
_cell.length_b   1.000
_cell.length_c   1.000
_cell.angle_alpha   90.00
_cell.angle_beta   90.00
_cell.angle_gamma   90.00
#
_symmetry.space_group_name_H-M   'P 1'
#
loop_
_entity.id
_entity.type
_entity.pdbx_description
1 polymer ?
#
loop_
_entity_poly.entity_id
_entity_poly.type
_entity_poly.pdbx_seq_one_letter_code
_entity_poly.pdbx_strand_id
1 'polypeptide(L)'
;MQITRRGFLGGAVAGALGGAGLYELVDRLTQAPKRPLAAPPPAGLAAEQHVIDLRTVHSEGVEVIVPPLHSEVVTAKLDVADLRRAQRDLEDALRELDGRFAPNPAGLAVTVAWGLPYFERYVPAQWQAHRPHDRRADASALLPPRRFPSDPHDTILESNDVAIFLRSDSRAHIDDARKLLFDGLGFLKTTSIRRGFAGGGFEGGQGLPKQMAVAAGVPGADLIPDGSELFLGFTSTQKSGLGPRLIANHETLGYVDVRGGYFRHGTHMHLSHIAEDLEAWYLNFDFDERVLTVFRPGMTNVRQGAQTVPQGPEHVSTEHQVKHQFRTTGRFGHSAS
;
A
#
# COMPACT_ATOMS: atom_id res chain seq x y z
N MET A 1 22.77 -22.28 -10.47
CA MET A 1 23.48 -22.41 -9.18
C MET A 1 22.49 -23.03 -8.20
N GLN A 2 22.70 -24.29 -7.78
CA GLN A 2 21.77 -24.98 -6.88
C GLN A 2 21.94 -24.45 -5.45
N ILE A 3 20.92 -23.78 -4.94
CA ILE A 3 20.87 -23.31 -3.56
C ILE A 3 20.62 -24.54 -2.67
N THR A 4 21.55 -24.86 -1.77
CA THR A 4 21.40 -25.96 -0.82
C THR A 4 20.69 -25.49 0.45
N ARG A 5 19.85 -26.35 1.06
CA ARG A 5 19.08 -26.07 2.30
C ARG A 5 19.92 -25.45 3.43
N ARG A 6 21.22 -25.75 3.51
CA ARG A 6 22.14 -25.18 4.51
C ARG A 6 22.57 -23.74 4.22
N GLY A 7 22.70 -23.34 2.95
CA GLY A 7 23.00 -21.94 2.58
C GLY A 7 21.83 -21.00 2.86
N PHE A 8 20.60 -21.50 2.71
CA PHE A 8 19.37 -20.78 3.01
C PHE A 8 19.19 -20.55 4.51
N LEU A 9 19.38 -21.59 5.34
CA LEU A 9 19.20 -21.50 6.80
C LEU A 9 20.32 -20.72 7.51
N GLY A 10 21.56 -20.79 7.02
CA GLY A 10 22.69 -20.12 7.67
C GLY A 10 22.76 -18.60 7.47
N GLY A 11 22.33 -18.12 6.30
CA GLY A 11 22.38 -16.69 5.94
C GLY A 11 21.06 -15.93 6.16
N ALA A 12 19.91 -16.59 6.01
CA ALA A 12 18.61 -15.93 6.15
C ALA A 12 18.15 -15.83 7.61
N VAL A 13 18.39 -16.84 8.46
CA VAL A 13 17.85 -16.87 9.83
C VAL A 13 18.52 -15.85 10.75
N ALA A 14 19.82 -15.56 10.57
CA ALA A 14 20.51 -14.55 11.37
C ALA A 14 20.26 -13.11 10.91
N GLY A 15 19.93 -12.90 9.62
CA GLY A 15 19.66 -11.59 9.03
C GLY A 15 18.18 -11.18 9.01
N ALA A 16 17.25 -12.15 9.00
CA ALA A 16 15.82 -11.89 8.84
C ALA A 16 15.13 -11.29 10.08
N LEU A 17 15.79 -11.28 11.25
CA LEU A 17 15.21 -10.70 12.48
C LEU A 17 15.35 -9.17 12.57
N GLY A 18 16.06 -8.54 11.62
CA GLY A 18 16.12 -7.09 11.47
C GLY A 18 15.64 -6.68 10.08
N GLY A 19 14.95 -5.54 9.97
CA GLY A 19 14.37 -5.11 8.69
C GLY A 19 15.37 -5.06 7.52
N ALA A 20 16.68 -4.93 7.77
CA ALA A 20 17.73 -4.87 6.74
C ALA A 20 17.90 -6.20 5.97
N GLY A 21 17.63 -7.34 6.62
CA GLY A 21 17.69 -8.66 5.97
C GLY A 21 16.47 -8.96 5.10
N LEU A 22 15.34 -8.28 5.32
CA LEU A 22 14.12 -8.48 4.53
C LEU A 22 14.35 -8.15 3.05
N TYR A 23 14.83 -6.93 2.74
CA TYR A 23 15.06 -6.54 1.35
C TYR A 23 16.23 -7.29 0.72
N GLU A 24 17.25 -7.67 1.49
CA GLU A 24 18.32 -8.53 0.97
C GLU A 24 17.78 -9.89 0.53
N LEU A 25 16.83 -10.44 1.28
CA LEU A 25 16.16 -11.69 0.91
C LEU A 25 15.28 -11.49 -0.33
N VAL A 26 14.55 -10.37 -0.44
CA VAL A 26 13.77 -10.04 -1.64
C VAL A 26 14.66 -10.02 -2.89
N ASP A 27 15.78 -9.31 -2.85
CA ASP A 27 16.74 -9.18 -3.96
C ASP A 27 17.35 -10.53 -4.38
N ARG A 28 17.39 -11.51 -3.46
CA ARG A 28 17.87 -12.87 -3.75
C ARG A 28 16.81 -13.77 -4.36
N LEU A 29 15.54 -13.57 -3.98
CA LEU A 29 14.43 -14.45 -4.35
C LEU A 29 13.76 -14.06 -5.67
N THR A 30 13.84 -12.79 -6.05
CA THR A 30 13.26 -12.31 -7.31
C THR A 30 14.14 -11.24 -7.97
N GLN A 31 13.90 -11.01 -9.26
CA GLN A 31 14.48 -9.89 -9.97
C GLN A 31 13.46 -8.76 -10.10
N ALA A 32 13.96 -7.54 -10.28
CA ALA A 32 13.13 -6.41 -10.63
C ALA A 32 12.30 -6.72 -11.90
N PRO A 33 10.97 -6.47 -11.89
CA PRO A 33 10.15 -6.72 -13.05
C PRO A 33 10.66 -5.92 -14.25
N LYS A 34 10.63 -6.53 -15.45
CA LYS A 34 10.95 -5.78 -16.67
C LYS A 34 9.96 -4.63 -16.83
N ARG A 35 10.47 -3.39 -16.75
CA ARG A 35 9.72 -2.17 -17.01
C ARG A 35 9.97 -1.70 -18.45
N PRO A 36 8.95 -1.24 -19.18
CA PRO A 36 9.17 -0.51 -20.42
C PRO A 36 10.12 0.67 -20.13
N LEU A 37 11.00 1.01 -21.08
CA LEU A 37 11.75 2.25 -21.00
C LEU A 37 10.75 3.39 -20.84
N ALA A 38 10.83 4.09 -19.73
CA ALA A 38 9.96 5.24 -19.50
C ALA A 38 10.23 6.26 -20.59
N ALA A 39 9.16 6.73 -21.25
CA ALA A 39 9.28 7.97 -22.01
C ALA A 39 9.76 9.06 -21.03
N PRO A 40 10.62 10.00 -21.48
CA PRO A 40 10.95 11.14 -20.63
C PRO A 40 9.65 11.76 -20.14
N PRO A 41 9.53 12.06 -18.83
CA PRO A 41 8.29 12.59 -18.31
C PRO A 41 7.91 13.85 -19.11
N PRO A 42 6.62 14.08 -19.40
CA PRO A 42 6.18 15.38 -19.91
C PRO A 42 6.75 16.48 -19.00
N ALA A 43 6.96 17.69 -19.51
CA ALA A 43 7.61 18.75 -18.74
C ALA A 43 6.89 19.00 -17.40
N GLY A 44 7.46 18.48 -16.30
CA GLY A 44 6.92 18.59 -14.95
C GLY A 44 6.47 17.26 -14.32
N LEU A 45 6.35 17.25 -12.99
CA LEU A 45 5.80 16.14 -12.23
C LEU A 45 4.26 16.10 -12.34
N ALA A 46 3.67 14.92 -12.15
CA ALA A 46 2.22 14.79 -12.03
C ALA A 46 1.71 15.61 -10.82
N ALA A 47 0.48 16.12 -10.91
CA ALA A 47 -0.15 16.83 -9.80
C ALA A 47 -0.38 15.91 -8.59
N GLU A 48 -0.67 14.63 -8.83
CA GLU A 48 -0.89 13.62 -7.79
C GLU A 48 0.40 12.81 -7.48
N GLN A 49 1.08 13.11 -6.37
CA GLN A 49 2.30 12.39 -5.94
C GLN A 49 2.10 10.89 -5.67
N HIS A 50 0.86 10.46 -5.40
CA HIS A 50 0.54 9.07 -5.08
C HIS A 50 0.32 8.22 -6.34
N VAL A 51 0.12 8.85 -7.50
CA VAL A 51 -0.13 8.18 -8.78
C VAL A 51 1.17 8.03 -9.54
N ILE A 52 1.50 6.78 -9.91
CA ILE A 52 2.62 6.45 -10.79
C ILE A 52 2.15 5.51 -11.88
N ASP A 53 2.79 5.59 -13.04
CA ASP A 53 2.48 4.70 -14.15
C ASP A 53 3.02 3.29 -13.84
N LEU A 54 2.10 2.32 -13.82
CA LEU A 54 2.39 0.93 -13.53
C LEU A 54 2.16 0.08 -14.78
N ARG A 55 3.00 -0.94 -14.94
CA ARG A 55 2.86 -1.92 -16.02
C ARG A 55 1.60 -2.76 -15.79
N THR A 56 0.82 -2.93 -16.85
CA THR A 56 -0.33 -3.85 -16.87
C THR A 56 0.07 -5.19 -17.49
N VAL A 57 -0.43 -6.28 -16.91
CA VAL A 57 -0.38 -7.64 -17.46
C VAL A 57 -1.77 -8.27 -17.39
N HIS A 58 -1.93 -9.48 -17.92
CA HIS A 58 -3.16 -10.24 -17.78
C HIS A 58 -2.95 -11.42 -16.84
N SER A 59 -3.86 -11.60 -15.88
CA SER A 59 -3.93 -12.77 -15.01
C SER A 59 -5.34 -13.34 -15.09
N GLU A 60 -5.45 -14.61 -15.49
CA GLU A 60 -6.73 -15.33 -15.66
C GLU A 60 -7.79 -14.55 -16.47
N GLY A 61 -7.35 -13.82 -17.50
CA GLY A 61 -8.22 -13.04 -18.39
C GLY A 61 -8.55 -11.63 -17.88
N VAL A 62 -8.00 -11.20 -16.74
CA VAL A 62 -8.24 -9.88 -16.13
C VAL A 62 -6.98 -9.02 -16.24
N GLU A 63 -7.13 -7.74 -16.61
CA GLU A 63 -6.04 -6.76 -16.55
C GLU A 63 -5.65 -6.47 -15.09
N VAL A 64 -4.38 -6.70 -14.75
CA VAL A 64 -3.80 -6.46 -13.41
C VAL A 64 -2.55 -5.60 -13.51
N ILE A 65 -2.28 -4.79 -12.49
CA ILE A 65 -1.07 -3.98 -12.40
C ILE A 65 0.05 -4.74 -11.67
N VAL A 66 1.29 -4.51 -12.11
CA VAL A 66 2.49 -5.04 -11.47
C VAL A 66 3.05 -3.96 -10.53
N PRO A 67 2.91 -4.10 -9.21
CA PRO A 67 3.40 -3.11 -8.25
C PRO A 67 4.95 -3.03 -8.26
N PRO A 68 5.53 -1.95 -7.69
CA PRO A 68 6.97 -1.89 -7.41
C PRO A 68 7.42 -2.99 -6.44
N LEU A 69 8.64 -3.49 -6.64
CA LEU A 69 9.18 -4.61 -5.85
C LEU A 69 9.33 -4.27 -4.35
N HIS A 70 9.82 -3.07 -4.04
CA HIS A 70 10.04 -2.59 -2.68
C HIS A 70 9.09 -1.44 -2.34
N SER A 71 8.58 -1.47 -1.12
CA SER A 71 7.65 -0.47 -0.60
C SER A 71 7.96 -0.21 0.87
N GLU A 72 8.36 1.01 1.23
CA GLU A 72 8.64 1.38 2.63
C GLU A 72 7.76 2.55 3.06
N VAL A 73 7.03 2.39 4.16
CA VAL A 73 6.35 3.49 4.83
C VAL A 73 7.12 3.83 6.10
N VAL A 74 7.60 5.06 6.18
CA VAL A 74 8.26 5.59 7.38
C VAL A 74 7.35 6.66 7.97
N THR A 75 6.94 6.46 9.22
CA THR A 75 6.20 7.47 9.98
C THR A 75 7.14 8.21 10.91
N ALA A 76 6.85 9.49 11.19
CA ALA A 76 7.69 10.31 12.03
C ALA A 76 6.90 11.41 12.77
N LYS A 77 7.53 11.90 13.84
CA LYS A 77 7.18 13.16 14.49
C LYS A 77 8.17 14.25 14.10
N LEU A 78 7.70 15.49 14.07
CA LEU A 78 8.54 16.64 13.79
C LEU A 78 9.20 17.13 15.09
N ASP A 79 10.49 17.45 14.99
CA ASP A 79 11.28 18.11 16.03
C ASP A 79 11.91 19.36 15.41
N VAL A 80 11.10 20.41 15.31
CA VAL A 80 11.43 21.64 14.57
C VAL A 80 11.27 22.88 15.45
N ALA A 81 12.30 23.73 15.47
CA ALA A 81 12.25 25.07 16.07
C ALA A 81 11.83 26.14 15.05
N ASP A 82 12.31 26.03 13.79
CA ASP A 82 11.93 26.90 12.67
C ASP A 82 11.23 26.08 11.59
N LEU A 83 9.89 26.15 11.60
CA LEU A 83 9.05 25.40 10.66
C LEU A 83 9.25 25.84 9.20
N ARG A 84 9.50 27.14 8.94
CA ARG A 84 9.68 27.64 7.57
C ARG A 84 11.00 27.17 6.98
N ARG A 85 12.04 27.09 7.80
CA ARG A 85 13.31 26.49 7.39
C ARG A 85 13.14 25.00 7.12
N ALA A 86 12.54 24.25 8.04
CA ALA A 86 12.29 22.83 7.86
C ALA A 86 11.46 22.52 6.60
N GLN A 87 10.48 23.37 6.27
CA GLN A 87 9.71 23.27 5.03
C GLN A 87 10.61 23.37 3.79
N ARG A 88 11.48 24.39 3.72
CA ARG A 88 12.41 24.58 2.59
C ARG A 88 13.38 23.40 2.48
N ASP A 89 13.96 22.98 3.60
CA ASP A 89 14.92 21.88 3.64
C ASP A 89 14.26 20.56 3.16
N LEU A 90 13.01 20.28 3.54
CA LEU A 90 12.24 19.14 3.04
C LEU A 90 11.96 19.27 1.53
N GLU A 91 11.55 20.45 1.07
CA GLU A 91 11.25 20.69 -0.34
C GLU A 91 12.49 20.51 -1.22
N ASP A 92 13.64 20.99 -0.78
CA ASP A 92 14.91 20.84 -1.49
C ASP A 92 15.37 19.37 -1.51
N ALA A 93 15.19 18.62 -0.42
CA ALA A 93 15.47 17.19 -0.39
C ALA A 93 14.56 16.40 -1.35
N LEU A 94 13.26 16.74 -1.42
CA LEU A 94 12.34 16.10 -2.37
C LEU A 94 12.72 16.42 -3.82
N ARG A 95 13.07 17.68 -4.12
CA ARG A 95 13.58 18.07 -5.45
C ARG A 95 14.86 17.34 -5.82
N GLU A 96 15.75 17.11 -4.86
CA GLU A 96 16.97 16.33 -5.10
C GLU A 96 16.61 14.89 -5.52
N LEU A 97 15.66 14.25 -4.83
CA LEU A 97 15.20 12.91 -5.19
C LEU A 97 14.54 12.88 -6.57
N ASP A 98 13.68 13.85 -6.88
CA ASP A 98 13.03 13.97 -8.19
C ASP A 98 14.05 14.22 -9.32
N GLY A 99 15.15 14.91 -9.04
CA GLY A 99 16.25 15.12 -9.98
C GLY A 99 17.14 13.88 -10.18
N ARG A 100 17.24 13.02 -9.16
CA ARG A 100 18.06 11.79 -9.18
C ARG A 100 17.32 10.59 -9.76
N PHE A 101 16.02 10.50 -9.51
CA PHE A 101 15.22 9.33 -9.83
C PHE A 101 13.96 9.71 -10.58
N ALA A 102 13.69 9.01 -11.69
CA ALA A 102 12.43 9.17 -12.38
C ALA A 102 11.25 8.74 -11.47
N PRO A 103 10.09 9.43 -11.50
CA PRO A 103 8.93 9.15 -10.63
C PRO A 103 8.13 7.93 -11.13
N ASN A 104 8.80 6.79 -11.24
CA ASN A 104 8.23 5.53 -11.73
C ASN A 104 8.85 4.35 -10.94
N PRO A 105 8.36 3.10 -11.12
CA PRO A 105 8.86 1.96 -10.37
C PRO A 105 10.38 1.73 -10.50
N ALA A 106 10.98 1.94 -11.67
CA ALA A 106 12.42 1.74 -11.86
C ALA A 106 13.28 2.81 -11.19
N GLY A 107 12.74 4.03 -11.03
CA GLY A 107 13.34 5.12 -10.25
C GLY A 107 12.86 5.08 -8.80
N LEU A 108 12.17 6.12 -8.35
CA LEU A 108 11.65 6.25 -6.99
C LEU A 108 10.35 7.02 -7.02
N ALA A 109 9.31 6.47 -6.40
CA ALA A 109 8.08 7.19 -6.12
C ALA A 109 8.02 7.57 -4.64
N VAL A 110 7.86 8.87 -4.36
CA VAL A 110 7.74 9.40 -3.00
C VAL A 110 6.34 9.98 -2.83
N THR A 111 5.67 9.61 -1.73
CA THR A 111 4.38 10.20 -1.34
C THR A 111 4.48 10.67 0.10
N VAL A 112 4.19 11.95 0.34
CA VAL A 112 4.20 12.55 1.67
C VAL A 112 2.76 12.72 2.15
N ALA A 113 2.43 12.19 3.32
CA ALA A 113 1.15 12.35 3.97
C ALA A 113 1.33 13.02 5.33
N TRP A 114 0.53 14.04 5.62
CA TRP A 114 0.56 14.78 6.88
C TRP A 114 -0.57 14.29 7.80
N GLY A 115 -0.23 14.00 9.04
CA GLY A 115 -1.20 13.60 10.06
C GLY A 115 -1.92 14.80 10.68
N LEU A 116 -3.10 14.57 11.28
CA LEU A 116 -3.80 15.59 12.08
C LEU A 116 -2.90 16.27 13.13
N PRO A 117 -2.01 15.56 13.86
CA PRO A 117 -1.11 16.20 14.82
C PRO A 117 -0.23 17.30 14.22
N TYR A 118 0.18 17.18 12.95
CA TYR A 118 0.95 18.22 12.27
C TYR A 118 0.13 19.51 12.13
N PHE A 119 -1.10 19.38 11.61
CA PHE A 119 -1.98 20.51 11.37
C PHE A 119 -2.37 21.21 12.68
N GLU A 120 -2.69 20.43 13.71
CA GLU A 120 -3.11 20.96 15.00
C GLU A 120 -1.96 21.62 15.78
N ARG A 121 -0.74 21.10 15.68
CA ARG A 121 0.41 21.60 16.45
C ARG A 121 1.14 22.75 15.75
N TYR A 122 1.43 22.61 14.45
CA TYR A 122 2.37 23.49 13.76
C TYR A 122 1.67 24.57 12.93
N VAL A 123 0.46 24.32 12.43
CA VAL A 123 -0.27 25.25 11.55
C VAL A 123 -1.77 25.38 11.90
N PRO A 124 -2.14 25.57 13.19
CA PRO A 124 -3.54 25.51 13.62
C PRO A 124 -4.44 26.57 12.97
N ALA A 125 -3.91 27.77 12.72
CA ALA A 125 -4.67 28.83 12.05
C ALA A 125 -4.99 28.47 10.59
N GLN A 126 -4.02 27.92 9.86
CA GLN A 126 -4.21 27.45 8.48
C GLN A 126 -5.13 26.23 8.45
N TRP A 127 -5.01 25.33 9.42
CA TRP A 127 -5.91 24.19 9.55
C TRP A 127 -7.36 24.64 9.75
N GLN A 128 -7.61 25.60 10.64
CA GLN A 128 -8.95 26.14 10.84
C GLN A 128 -9.53 26.76 9.56
N ALA A 129 -8.70 27.46 8.78
CA ALA A 129 -9.13 28.18 7.58
C ALA A 129 -9.28 27.28 6.33
N HIS A 130 -8.51 26.19 6.24
CA HIS A 130 -8.34 25.45 4.98
C HIS A 130 -8.57 23.93 5.11
N ARG A 131 -8.95 23.41 6.29
CA ARG A 131 -9.23 21.99 6.42
C ARG A 131 -10.30 21.55 5.43
N PRO A 132 -10.15 20.38 4.78
CA PRO A 132 -11.19 19.80 3.97
C PRO A 132 -12.47 19.57 4.79
N HIS A 133 -13.59 20.14 4.34
CA HIS A 133 -14.93 20.01 4.90
C HIS A 133 -15.82 19.18 3.97
N ASP A 134 -16.34 18.08 4.50
CA ASP A 134 -17.34 17.25 3.85
C ASP A 134 -18.72 17.88 4.05
N ARG A 135 -19.32 18.38 2.97
CA ARG A 135 -20.62 19.06 2.96
C ARG A 135 -21.79 18.13 3.24
N ARG A 136 -21.63 16.83 2.98
CA ARG A 136 -22.67 15.83 3.24
C ARG A 136 -22.68 15.42 4.70
N ALA A 137 -21.51 15.25 5.30
CA ALA A 137 -21.35 14.89 6.71
C ALA A 137 -21.42 16.11 7.65
N ASP A 138 -21.30 17.33 7.10
CA ASP A 138 -21.13 18.58 7.83
C ASP A 138 -20.00 18.52 8.87
N ALA A 139 -18.87 17.95 8.46
CA ALA A 139 -17.71 17.69 9.31
C ALA A 139 -16.40 17.76 8.52
N SER A 140 -15.26 17.75 9.21
CA SER A 140 -13.97 17.61 8.51
C SER A 140 -13.90 16.28 7.78
N ALA A 141 -13.36 16.29 6.55
CA ALA A 141 -13.15 15.08 5.78
C ALA A 141 -11.93 14.27 6.29
N LEU A 142 -11.01 14.91 7.05
CA LEU A 142 -9.91 14.23 7.71
C LEU A 142 -10.32 13.91 9.16
N LEU A 143 -10.53 12.63 9.43
CA LEU A 143 -11.00 12.13 10.72
C LEU A 143 -9.84 11.61 11.56
N PRO A 144 -9.90 11.71 12.91
CA PRO A 144 -8.94 11.05 13.77
C PRO A 144 -9.03 9.52 13.61
N PRO A 145 -7.91 8.81 13.76
CA PRO A 145 -7.92 7.35 13.76
C PRO A 145 -8.82 6.84 14.89
N ARG A 146 -9.54 5.75 14.63
CA ARG A 146 -10.46 5.12 15.57
C ARG A 146 -10.26 3.62 15.57
N ARG A 147 -10.60 2.99 16.70
CA ARG A 147 -10.66 1.53 16.76
C ARG A 147 -11.97 1.04 16.15
N PHE A 148 -11.89 -0.05 15.41
CA PHE A 148 -13.04 -0.85 15.01
C PHE A 148 -13.33 -1.93 16.05
N PRO A 149 -14.57 -2.44 16.12
CA PRO A 149 -14.91 -3.52 17.05
C PRO A 149 -14.06 -4.79 16.89
N SER A 150 -13.52 -5.02 15.69
CA SER A 150 -12.65 -6.16 15.36
C SER A 150 -11.17 -5.93 15.69
N ASP A 151 -10.78 -4.71 16.08
CA ASP A 151 -9.37 -4.42 16.34
C ASP A 151 -8.92 -5.12 17.63
N PRO A 152 -7.74 -5.76 17.64
CA PRO A 152 -7.13 -6.26 18.86
C PRO A 152 -7.04 -5.19 19.96
N HIS A 153 -7.19 -5.60 21.22
CA HIS A 153 -7.13 -4.68 22.37
C HIS A 153 -5.82 -3.88 22.43
N ASP A 154 -4.72 -4.49 21.98
CA ASP A 154 -3.37 -3.92 21.93
C ASP A 154 -3.09 -3.09 20.65
N THR A 155 -4.06 -2.95 19.73
CA THR A 155 -3.90 -2.13 18.52
C THR A 155 -3.39 -0.73 18.87
N ILE A 156 -2.38 -0.24 18.17
CA ILE A 156 -1.82 1.09 18.41
C ILE A 156 -2.44 2.06 17.41
N LEU A 157 -3.15 3.08 17.92
CA LEU A 157 -3.55 4.23 17.11
C LEU A 157 -2.38 5.21 17.07
N GLU A 158 -1.58 5.13 16.01
CA GLU A 158 -0.41 6.00 15.87
C GLU A 158 -0.82 7.48 15.74
N SER A 159 -0.01 8.36 16.31
CA SER A 159 -0.20 9.82 16.29
C SER A 159 1.10 10.45 15.76
N ASN A 160 1.27 10.35 14.44
CA ASN A 160 2.44 10.86 13.73
C ASN A 160 2.13 12.19 13.07
N ASP A 161 3.15 13.03 12.93
CA ASP A 161 3.03 14.30 12.22
C ASP A 161 3.12 14.07 10.70
N VAL A 162 3.92 13.08 10.26
CA VAL A 162 4.11 12.75 8.84
C VAL A 162 4.25 11.24 8.61
N ALA A 163 3.83 10.77 7.44
CA ALA A 163 4.16 9.48 6.87
C ALA A 163 4.74 9.68 5.47
N ILE A 164 5.88 9.07 5.17
CA ILE A 164 6.50 9.09 3.84
C ILE A 164 6.47 7.68 3.28
N PHE A 165 5.83 7.51 2.13
CA PHE A 165 5.74 6.24 1.41
C PHE A 165 6.69 6.26 0.21
N LEU A 166 7.66 5.36 0.26
CA LEU A 166 8.72 5.16 -0.74
C LEU A 166 8.44 3.88 -1.51
N ARG A 167 8.47 3.93 -2.85
CA ARG A 167 8.28 2.74 -3.70
C ARG A 167 9.30 2.72 -4.82
N SER A 168 9.91 1.57 -5.06
CA SER A 168 10.92 1.37 -6.11
C SER A 168 11.11 -0.12 -6.39
N ASP A 169 11.58 -0.44 -7.60
CA ASP A 169 12.14 -1.74 -7.94
C ASP A 169 13.59 -1.90 -7.47
N SER A 170 14.20 -0.83 -6.95
CA SER A 170 15.56 -0.79 -6.43
C SER A 170 15.57 -0.47 -4.94
N ARG A 171 15.98 -1.44 -4.12
CA ARG A 171 16.27 -1.22 -2.70
C ARG A 171 17.20 -0.02 -2.46
N ALA A 172 18.23 0.14 -3.30
CA ALA A 172 19.20 1.22 -3.14
C ALA A 172 18.55 2.61 -3.23
N HIS A 173 17.54 2.79 -4.08
CA HIS A 173 16.82 4.06 -4.18
C HIS A 173 15.98 4.35 -2.93
N ILE A 174 15.39 3.32 -2.30
CA ILE A 174 14.70 3.43 -1.01
C ILE A 174 15.69 3.83 0.09
N ASP A 175 16.86 3.18 0.15
CA ASP A 175 17.88 3.46 1.15
C ASP A 175 18.46 4.88 1.00
N ASP A 176 18.69 5.35 -0.23
CA ASP A 176 19.13 6.72 -0.52
C ASP A 176 18.10 7.76 -0.07
N ALA A 177 16.82 7.53 -0.37
CA ALA A 177 15.74 8.42 0.05
C ALA A 177 15.58 8.47 1.57
N ARG A 178 15.64 7.30 2.24
CA ARG A 178 15.58 7.22 3.70
C ARG A 178 16.72 7.99 4.34
N LYS A 179 17.95 7.82 3.83
CA LYS A 179 19.13 8.53 4.32
C LYS A 179 18.97 10.04 4.15
N LEU A 180 18.56 10.50 2.97
CA LEU A 180 18.41 11.94 2.72
C LEU A 180 17.33 12.56 3.61
N LEU A 181 16.15 11.94 3.68
CA LEU A 181 14.99 12.50 4.36
C LEU A 181 15.05 12.37 5.89
N PHE A 182 15.48 11.22 6.42
CA PHE A 182 15.42 10.95 7.86
C PHE A 182 16.77 11.15 8.56
N ASP A 183 17.88 10.77 7.93
CA ASP A 183 19.20 10.95 8.53
C ASP A 183 19.76 12.36 8.21
N GLY A 184 19.47 12.89 7.02
CA GLY A 184 20.00 14.17 6.52
C GLY A 184 19.31 15.42 7.05
N LEU A 185 17.98 15.41 7.15
CA LEU A 185 17.21 16.58 7.61
C LEU A 185 17.27 16.80 9.12
N GLY A 186 17.44 15.73 9.91
CA GLY A 186 17.61 15.78 11.36
C GLY A 186 16.36 16.13 12.19
N PHE A 187 15.31 16.69 11.57
CA PHE A 187 14.07 17.08 12.26
C PHE A 187 12.91 16.07 12.14
N LEU A 188 13.04 15.06 11.28
CA LEU A 188 12.07 13.96 11.18
C LEU A 188 12.48 12.83 12.12
N LYS A 189 11.82 12.74 13.28
CA LYS A 189 12.07 11.67 14.26
C LYS A 189 11.21 10.46 13.91
N THR A 190 11.82 9.46 13.29
CA THR A 190 11.15 8.20 12.92
C THR A 190 10.47 7.56 14.12
N THR A 191 9.21 7.17 13.95
CA THR A 191 8.40 6.46 14.95
C THR A 191 8.17 5.01 14.54
N SER A 192 7.88 4.74 13.27
CA SER A 192 7.83 3.37 12.75
C SER A 192 8.36 3.27 11.31
N ILE A 193 8.86 2.08 10.96
CA ILE A 193 9.26 1.71 9.60
C ILE A 193 8.53 0.43 9.25
N ARG A 194 7.78 0.45 8.15
CA ARG A 194 7.04 -0.71 7.63
C ARG A 194 7.57 -1.04 6.24
N ARG A 195 8.12 -2.24 6.08
CA ARG A 195 8.69 -2.73 4.82
C ARG A 195 7.77 -3.75 4.19
N GLY A 196 7.41 -3.50 2.96
CA GLY A 196 6.58 -4.36 2.13
C GLY A 196 7.30 -4.71 0.83
N PHE A 197 6.83 -5.79 0.23
CA PHE A 197 7.35 -6.30 -1.02
C PHE A 197 6.20 -6.93 -1.82
N ALA A 198 6.33 -6.95 -3.15
CA ALA A 198 5.37 -7.59 -4.05
C ALA A 198 6.09 -8.03 -5.33
N GLY A 199 5.54 -9.01 -6.05
CA GLY A 199 6.10 -9.48 -7.32
C GLY A 199 6.36 -10.98 -7.38
N GLY A 200 6.85 -11.41 -8.56
CA GLY A 200 7.25 -12.79 -8.85
C GLY A 200 6.10 -13.76 -9.10
N GLY A 201 4.85 -13.41 -8.76
CA GLY A 201 3.69 -14.27 -9.00
C GLY A 201 3.28 -14.32 -10.47
N PHE A 202 3.24 -13.17 -11.14
CA PHE A 202 2.85 -13.07 -12.56
C PHE A 202 3.89 -13.59 -13.57
N GLU A 203 5.12 -13.88 -13.12
CA GLU A 203 6.22 -14.36 -13.98
C GLU A 203 6.33 -15.90 -14.00
N GLY A 204 5.46 -16.59 -13.24
CA GLY A 204 5.41 -18.05 -13.12
C GLY A 204 6.29 -18.59 -11.99
N GLY A 205 5.85 -19.69 -11.38
CA GLY A 205 6.53 -20.29 -10.22
C GLY A 205 6.01 -19.74 -8.88
N GLN A 206 6.82 -19.85 -7.82
CA GLN A 206 6.44 -19.36 -6.51
C GLN A 206 6.46 -17.83 -6.48
N GLY A 207 5.34 -17.18 -6.13
CA GLY A 207 5.33 -15.74 -5.92
C GLY A 207 6.20 -15.33 -4.73
N LEU A 208 6.72 -14.10 -4.74
CA LEU A 208 7.56 -13.58 -3.66
C LEU A 208 6.91 -13.69 -2.27
N PRO A 209 5.60 -13.44 -2.07
CA PRO A 209 4.92 -13.68 -0.79
C PRO A 209 5.13 -15.11 -0.26
N LYS A 210 4.92 -16.11 -1.10
CA LYS A 210 5.12 -17.52 -0.72
C LYS A 210 6.57 -17.79 -0.34
N GLN A 211 7.52 -17.37 -1.18
CA GLN A 211 8.94 -17.60 -0.93
C GLN A 211 9.39 -16.96 0.39
N MET A 212 8.95 -15.72 0.65
CA MET A 212 9.27 -14.99 1.88
C MET A 212 8.64 -15.62 3.12
N ALA A 213 7.37 -16.01 3.05
CA ALA A 213 6.67 -16.65 4.18
C ALA A 213 7.28 -18.02 4.52
N VAL A 214 7.63 -18.82 3.49
CA VAL A 214 8.33 -20.11 3.67
C VAL A 214 9.73 -19.88 4.27
N ALA A 215 10.46 -18.87 3.80
CA ALA A 215 11.77 -18.51 4.34
C ALA A 215 11.72 -18.12 5.82
N ALA A 216 10.66 -17.42 6.22
CA ALA A 216 10.42 -17.00 7.59
C ALA A 216 9.83 -18.12 8.48
N GLY A 217 9.47 -19.28 7.91
CA GLY A 217 8.87 -20.38 8.66
C GLY A 217 7.46 -20.08 9.17
N VAL A 218 6.70 -19.23 8.47
CA VAL A 218 5.31 -18.91 8.83
C VAL A 218 4.43 -20.16 8.68
N PRO A 219 3.64 -20.55 9.70
CA PRO A 219 2.70 -21.66 9.58
C PRO A 219 1.72 -21.48 8.41
N GLY A 220 1.49 -22.55 7.64
CA GLY A 220 0.63 -22.53 6.44
C GLY A 220 1.23 -21.84 5.20
N ALA A 221 2.47 -21.35 5.23
CA ALA A 221 3.08 -20.65 4.10
C ALA A 221 3.24 -21.52 2.83
N ASP A 222 3.41 -22.83 2.98
CA ASP A 222 3.51 -23.77 1.86
C ASP A 222 2.18 -23.93 1.09
N LEU A 223 1.06 -23.63 1.75
CA LEU A 223 -0.30 -23.69 1.21
C LEU A 223 -0.67 -22.47 0.34
N ILE A 224 0.14 -21.40 0.38
CA ILE A 224 -0.02 -20.27 -0.54
C ILE A 224 0.07 -20.80 -1.98
N PRO A 225 -0.88 -20.48 -2.88
CA PRO A 225 -0.78 -20.92 -4.27
C PRO A 225 0.48 -20.37 -4.96
N ASP A 226 1.06 -21.17 -5.85
CA ASP A 226 2.11 -20.67 -6.74
C ASP A 226 1.52 -19.60 -7.66
N GLY A 227 2.30 -18.57 -7.98
CA GLY A 227 1.83 -17.41 -8.74
C GLY A 227 1.11 -16.32 -7.92
N SER A 228 0.91 -16.51 -6.61
CA SER A 228 0.22 -15.51 -5.78
C SER A 228 1.08 -14.27 -5.53
N GLU A 229 0.47 -13.10 -5.75
CA GLU A 229 1.06 -11.79 -5.48
C GLU A 229 0.78 -11.27 -4.06
N LEU A 230 -0.08 -11.98 -3.30
CA LEU A 230 -0.40 -11.73 -1.89
C LEU A 230 -0.46 -13.04 -1.09
N PHE A 231 -0.39 -12.97 0.23
CA PHE A 231 -0.35 -14.17 1.08
C PHE A 231 -1.68 -14.95 1.11
N LEU A 232 -2.83 -14.29 0.98
CA LEU A 232 -4.14 -14.97 0.97
C LEU A 232 -4.51 -15.63 -0.37
N GLY A 233 -3.67 -15.49 -1.39
CA GLY A 233 -3.80 -16.19 -2.66
C GLY A 233 -4.68 -15.53 -3.71
N PHE A 234 -5.38 -14.44 -3.37
CA PHE A 234 -6.19 -13.67 -4.32
C PHE A 234 -5.49 -12.39 -4.80
N THR A 235 -5.70 -12.03 -6.06
CA THR A 235 -5.14 -10.84 -6.70
C THR A 235 -5.94 -9.59 -6.36
N SER A 236 -5.30 -8.62 -5.70
CA SER A 236 -5.90 -7.32 -5.38
C SER A 236 -5.60 -6.22 -6.40
N THR A 237 -4.63 -6.43 -7.28
CA THR A 237 -4.09 -5.41 -8.19
C THR A 237 -4.87 -5.31 -9.51
N GLN A 238 -6.16 -5.63 -9.53
CA GLN A 238 -6.97 -5.54 -10.75
C GLN A 238 -7.12 -4.09 -11.18
N LYS A 239 -6.79 -3.80 -12.43
CA LYS A 239 -6.78 -2.43 -12.98
C LYS A 239 -8.16 -1.75 -12.87
N SER A 240 -9.23 -2.50 -13.07
CA SER A 240 -10.61 -2.01 -12.93
C SER A 240 -11.02 -1.70 -11.48
N GLY A 241 -10.35 -2.31 -10.51
CA GLY A 241 -10.58 -2.07 -9.08
C GLY A 241 -9.72 -0.92 -8.53
N LEU A 242 -8.75 -0.42 -9.30
CA LEU A 242 -8.00 0.78 -8.92
C LEU A 242 -8.92 1.98 -9.06
N GLY A 243 -9.07 2.73 -7.96
CA GLY A 243 -9.86 3.95 -7.95
C GLY A 243 -9.37 4.95 -9.01
N PRO A 244 -10.25 5.86 -9.46
CA PRO A 244 -9.85 6.95 -10.35
C PRO A 244 -8.71 7.78 -9.74
N ARG A 245 -7.89 8.41 -10.58
CA ARG A 245 -6.82 9.33 -10.13
C ARG A 245 -7.35 10.41 -9.19
N LEU A 246 -8.53 10.94 -9.51
CA LEU A 246 -9.22 11.92 -8.68
C LEU A 246 -10.19 11.22 -7.73
N ILE A 247 -10.00 11.41 -6.43
CA ILE A 247 -10.91 10.85 -5.41
C ILE A 247 -12.32 11.41 -5.62
N ALA A 248 -13.28 10.50 -5.73
CA ALA A 248 -14.63 10.85 -6.17
C ALA A 248 -15.28 11.91 -5.27
N ASN A 249 -15.26 11.76 -3.95
CA ASN A 249 -15.89 12.74 -3.05
C ASN A 249 -15.17 14.08 -2.99
N HIS A 250 -13.86 14.09 -3.22
CA HIS A 250 -12.99 15.28 -3.10
C HIS A 250 -13.04 16.16 -4.34
N GLU A 251 -12.85 15.57 -5.51
CA GLU A 251 -12.65 16.32 -6.76
C GLU A 251 -13.86 16.15 -7.69
N THR A 252 -14.21 14.90 -8.02
CA THR A 252 -15.19 14.57 -9.05
C THR A 252 -16.62 14.96 -8.67
N LEU A 253 -17.13 14.47 -7.55
CA LEU A 253 -18.47 14.76 -7.02
C LEU A 253 -18.52 16.08 -6.25
N GLY A 254 -17.39 16.51 -5.68
CA GLY A 254 -17.27 17.80 -4.97
C GLY A 254 -18.04 17.86 -3.65
N TYR A 255 -18.16 16.73 -2.96
CA TYR A 255 -18.71 16.67 -1.60
C TYR A 255 -17.74 17.24 -0.57
N VAL A 256 -16.43 17.14 -0.83
CA VAL A 256 -15.39 17.82 -0.04
C VAL A 256 -14.88 19.05 -0.78
N ASP A 257 -14.66 20.13 -0.07
CA ASP A 257 -14.26 21.44 -0.60
C ASP A 257 -12.76 21.57 -0.95
N VAL A 258 -12.18 20.59 -1.65
CA VAL A 258 -10.74 20.57 -1.99
C VAL A 258 -10.40 20.95 -3.43
N ARG A 259 -11.37 21.42 -4.22
CA ARG A 259 -11.17 21.77 -5.65
C ARG A 259 -10.14 22.90 -5.88
N GLY A 260 -9.69 23.58 -4.83
CA GLY A 260 -8.60 24.56 -4.85
C GLY A 260 -7.83 24.58 -3.52
N GLY A 261 -6.73 25.33 -3.46
CA GLY A 261 -5.93 25.47 -2.24
C GLY A 261 -4.98 24.28 -1.96
N TYR A 262 -4.61 24.11 -0.70
CA TYR A 262 -3.52 23.20 -0.27
C TYR A 262 -3.77 21.71 -0.53
N PHE A 263 -5.04 21.28 -0.62
CA PHE A 263 -5.43 19.87 -0.70
C PHE A 263 -5.89 19.42 -2.10
N ARG A 264 -5.80 20.32 -3.09
CA ARG A 264 -6.16 20.02 -4.48
C ARG A 264 -5.26 18.91 -5.02
N HIS A 265 -5.83 17.97 -5.77
CA HIS A 265 -5.15 16.75 -6.26
C HIS A 265 -4.63 15.83 -5.13
N GLY A 266 -5.00 16.11 -3.88
CA GLY A 266 -4.67 15.30 -2.72
C GLY A 266 -5.60 14.09 -2.57
N THR A 267 -5.22 13.21 -1.66
CA THR A 267 -6.02 12.06 -1.22
C THR A 267 -5.84 11.85 0.27
N HIS A 268 -6.61 10.94 0.86
CA HIS A 268 -6.39 10.46 2.21
C HIS A 268 -5.56 9.17 2.18
N MET A 269 -4.51 9.14 3.00
CA MET A 269 -3.76 7.90 3.27
C MET A 269 -4.30 7.29 4.57
N HIS A 270 -4.89 6.10 4.46
CA HIS A 270 -5.17 5.25 5.61
C HIS A 270 -4.10 4.16 5.68
N LEU A 271 -3.42 4.04 6.82
CA LEU A 271 -2.37 3.06 7.05
C LEU A 271 -2.76 2.15 8.21
N SER A 272 -2.94 0.86 7.93
CA SER A 272 -3.17 -0.18 8.93
C SER A 272 -2.10 -1.25 8.88
N HIS A 273 -1.93 -1.99 9.98
CA HIS A 273 -1.20 -3.26 9.98
C HIS A 273 -2.23 -4.35 10.26
N ILE A 274 -2.38 -5.28 9.33
CA ILE A 274 -3.33 -6.39 9.44
C ILE A 274 -2.50 -7.66 9.56
N ALA A 275 -2.76 -8.45 10.61
CA ALA A 275 -2.18 -9.77 10.76
C ALA A 275 -3.05 -10.79 10.02
N GLU A 276 -2.41 -11.62 9.20
CA GLU A 276 -3.06 -12.69 8.45
C GLU A 276 -2.61 -14.05 9.01
N ASP A 277 -3.56 -14.86 9.49
CA ASP A 277 -3.30 -16.22 9.94
C ASP A 277 -3.42 -17.18 8.73
N LEU A 278 -2.28 -17.48 8.12
CA LEU A 278 -2.23 -18.27 6.89
C LEU A 278 -2.63 -19.74 7.14
N GLU A 279 -2.23 -20.31 8.28
CA GLU A 279 -2.59 -21.69 8.63
C GLU A 279 -4.11 -21.80 8.79
N ALA A 280 -4.72 -20.91 9.58
CA ALA A 280 -6.17 -20.89 9.71
C ALA A 280 -6.86 -20.63 8.37
N TRP A 281 -6.35 -19.69 7.56
CA TRP A 281 -6.92 -19.36 6.26
C TRP A 281 -6.96 -20.56 5.31
N TYR A 282 -5.86 -21.31 5.20
CA TYR A 282 -5.75 -22.40 4.22
C TYR A 282 -6.26 -23.75 4.75
N LEU A 283 -6.30 -23.97 6.07
CA LEU A 283 -6.76 -25.23 6.67
C LEU A 283 -8.22 -25.21 7.13
N ASN A 284 -8.74 -24.06 7.58
CA ASN A 284 -10.09 -23.98 8.14
C ASN A 284 -11.15 -23.57 7.12
N PHE A 285 -10.74 -23.05 5.95
CA PHE A 285 -11.66 -22.64 4.89
C PHE A 285 -11.38 -23.41 3.61
N ASP A 286 -12.42 -23.99 3.01
CA ASP A 286 -12.31 -24.49 1.66
C ASP A 286 -12.17 -23.34 0.64
N PHE A 287 -11.99 -23.67 -0.64
CA PHE A 287 -11.82 -22.62 -1.66
C PHE A 287 -13.06 -21.73 -1.79
N ASP A 288 -14.25 -22.30 -1.78
CA ASP A 288 -15.49 -21.55 -1.95
C ASP A 288 -15.72 -20.63 -0.75
N GLU A 289 -15.46 -21.11 0.46
CA GLU A 289 -15.54 -20.30 1.68
C GLU A 289 -14.53 -19.14 1.68
N ARG A 290 -13.32 -19.36 1.16
CA ARG A 290 -12.33 -18.28 0.97
C ARG A 290 -12.82 -17.24 -0.05
N VAL A 291 -13.41 -17.67 -1.16
CA VAL A 291 -14.03 -16.77 -2.16
C VAL A 291 -15.15 -15.95 -1.52
N LEU A 292 -16.05 -16.59 -0.78
CA LEU A 292 -17.19 -15.91 -0.14
C LEU A 292 -16.75 -14.90 0.93
N THR A 293 -15.64 -15.18 1.61
CA THR A 293 -15.05 -14.32 2.64
C THR A 293 -14.39 -13.08 2.03
N VAL A 294 -13.58 -13.26 0.98
CA VAL A 294 -12.84 -12.15 0.34
C VAL A 294 -13.74 -11.31 -0.57
N PHE A 295 -14.65 -11.91 -1.32
CA PHE A 295 -15.41 -11.16 -2.34
C PHE A 295 -16.79 -10.77 -1.84
N ARG A 296 -17.72 -11.73 -1.82
CA ARG A 296 -19.09 -11.51 -1.33
C ARG A 296 -19.85 -12.82 -1.08
N PRO A 297 -20.81 -12.82 -0.14
CA PRO A 297 -21.75 -13.91 0.01
C PRO A 297 -22.51 -14.19 -1.29
N GLY A 298 -22.74 -15.47 -1.58
CA GLY A 298 -23.52 -15.91 -2.75
C GLY A 298 -22.80 -15.81 -4.10
N MET A 299 -21.49 -15.54 -4.12
CA MET A 299 -20.70 -15.65 -5.34
C MET A 299 -20.58 -17.14 -5.74
N THR A 300 -20.92 -17.45 -6.99
CA THR A 300 -20.89 -18.81 -7.54
C THR A 300 -20.09 -18.83 -8.84
N ASN A 301 -19.78 -20.03 -9.34
CA ASN A 301 -19.08 -20.25 -10.62
C ASN A 301 -17.65 -19.68 -10.67
N VAL A 302 -17.00 -19.52 -9.53
CA VAL A 302 -15.55 -19.25 -9.50
C VAL A 302 -14.82 -20.56 -9.72
N ARG A 303 -13.90 -20.59 -10.69
CA ARG A 303 -13.11 -21.79 -10.95
C ARG A 303 -12.26 -22.14 -9.74
N GLN A 304 -12.24 -23.41 -9.35
CA GLN A 304 -11.39 -23.90 -8.26
C GLN A 304 -9.93 -23.47 -8.44
N GLY A 305 -9.36 -22.90 -7.39
CA GLY A 305 -7.97 -22.42 -7.38
C GLY A 305 -7.72 -21.18 -8.23
N ALA A 306 -8.76 -20.48 -8.69
CA ALA A 306 -8.60 -19.17 -9.31
C ALA A 306 -8.01 -18.19 -8.30
N GLN A 307 -7.06 -17.38 -8.76
CA GLN A 307 -6.41 -16.34 -7.97
C GLN A 307 -6.90 -14.95 -8.35
N THR A 308 -7.33 -14.76 -9.59
CA THR A 308 -7.83 -13.48 -10.10
C THR A 308 -9.30 -13.62 -10.46
N VAL A 309 -10.16 -13.23 -9.53
CA VAL A 309 -11.62 -13.21 -9.71
C VAL A 309 -12.05 -11.83 -10.22
N PRO A 310 -12.75 -11.71 -11.37
CA PRO A 310 -13.10 -10.40 -11.94
C PRO A 310 -13.90 -9.49 -11.00
N GLN A 311 -13.47 -8.23 -10.89
CA GLN A 311 -14.11 -7.19 -10.07
C GLN A 311 -14.31 -5.87 -10.85
N GLY A 312 -14.73 -5.97 -12.11
CA GLY A 312 -15.08 -4.81 -12.95
C GLY A 312 -16.35 -4.07 -12.49
N PRO A 313 -16.69 -2.91 -13.09
CA PRO A 313 -17.88 -2.12 -12.75
C PRO A 313 -19.20 -2.92 -12.75
N GLU A 314 -19.32 -3.91 -13.63
CA GLU A 314 -20.44 -4.85 -13.73
C GLU A 314 -20.56 -5.82 -12.55
N HIS A 315 -19.52 -5.94 -11.73
CA HIS A 315 -19.46 -6.82 -10.57
C HIS A 315 -19.79 -6.10 -9.25
N VAL A 316 -19.88 -4.76 -9.25
CA VAL A 316 -20.16 -3.93 -8.07
C VAL A 316 -21.55 -4.23 -7.51
N SER A 317 -21.62 -4.48 -6.20
CA SER A 317 -22.89 -4.69 -5.52
C SER A 317 -23.63 -3.36 -5.29
N THR A 318 -24.92 -3.34 -5.60
CA THR A 318 -25.80 -2.23 -5.23
C THR A 318 -26.10 -2.25 -3.73
N GLU A 319 -26.44 -1.08 -3.14
CA GLU A 319 -26.84 -0.99 -1.72
C GLU A 319 -27.95 -1.99 -1.36
N HIS A 320 -28.95 -2.15 -2.24
CA HIS A 320 -30.03 -3.10 -2.03
C HIS A 320 -29.53 -4.55 -1.96
N GLN A 321 -28.60 -4.93 -2.85
CA GLN A 321 -28.00 -6.27 -2.85
C GLN A 321 -27.19 -6.52 -1.57
N VAL A 322 -26.37 -5.55 -1.15
CA VAL A 322 -25.58 -5.64 0.09
C VAL A 322 -26.49 -5.83 1.31
N LYS A 323 -27.55 -5.01 1.41
CA LYS A 323 -28.53 -5.08 2.50
C LYS A 323 -29.28 -6.41 2.52
N HIS A 324 -29.67 -6.92 1.34
CA HIS A 324 -30.34 -8.21 1.22
C HIS A 324 -29.41 -9.37 1.61
N GLN A 325 -28.16 -9.37 1.13
CA GLN A 325 -27.16 -10.39 1.46
C GLN A 325 -26.85 -10.41 2.96
N PHE A 326 -26.68 -9.25 3.58
CA PHE A 326 -26.45 -9.19 5.02
C PHE A 326 -27.63 -9.74 5.81
N ARG A 327 -28.87 -9.38 5.44
CA ARG A 327 -30.08 -9.88 6.12
C ARG A 327 -30.24 -11.39 6.01
N THR A 328 -29.79 -12.00 4.92
CA THR A 328 -29.95 -13.43 4.66
C THR A 328 -28.79 -14.26 5.20
N THR A 329 -27.58 -13.73 5.21
CA THR A 329 -26.35 -14.49 5.55
C THR A 329 -25.66 -14.04 6.83
N GLY A 330 -26.00 -12.85 7.35
CA GLY A 330 -25.28 -12.21 8.46
C GLY A 330 -23.86 -11.75 8.12
N ARG A 331 -23.47 -11.78 6.84
CA ARG A 331 -22.10 -11.52 6.38
C ARG A 331 -22.05 -10.37 5.36
N PHE A 332 -20.90 -9.70 5.32
CA PHE A 332 -20.50 -8.81 4.23
C PHE A 332 -19.24 -9.39 3.60
N GLY A 333 -19.07 -9.20 2.29
CA GLY A 333 -17.78 -9.45 1.65
C GLY A 333 -16.98 -8.18 1.48
N HIS A 334 -15.66 -8.28 1.47
CA HIS A 334 -14.77 -7.13 1.36
C HIS A 334 -14.97 -6.35 0.03
N SER A 335 -15.29 -7.04 -1.06
CA SER A 335 -15.58 -6.41 -2.36
C SER A 335 -17.03 -5.97 -2.54
N ALA A 336 -17.91 -6.20 -1.55
CA ALA A 336 -19.31 -5.80 -1.61
C ALA A 336 -19.57 -4.40 -1.04
N SER A 337 -18.57 -3.75 -0.44
CA SER A 337 -18.70 -2.45 0.24
C SER A 337 -18.28 -1.24 -0.58
#